data_AF-J1EI04-F1
#
_entry.id   AF-J1EI04-F1
#
_cell.length_a   1.000
_cell.length_b   1.000
_cell.length_c   1.000
_cell.angle_alpha   90.00
_cell.angle_beta   90.00
_cell.angle_gamma   90.00
#
_symmetry.space_group_name_H-M   'P 1'
#
loop_
_entity.id
_entity.type
_entity.pdbx_description
1 polymer ?
#
loop_
_entity_poly.entity_id
_entity_poly.type
_entity_poly.pdbx_seq_one_letter_code
_entity_poly.pdbx_strand_id
1 'polypeptide(L)'
;MRFLVVLCLSALASLAHAANFVSLHQSALKIALPPAAGTYDYTFTTKTGFKQQYAPEGVSGCAIGYATGGCAFPGGGSLALPEFTGYQLQYKEFRIYIPAGTRSFMFSGYAPQRTESAFALRYGSAPVREAALGTAEYANVQATEHIDTTFSRLVNEPGADHLVVHDGGGTVRFVGGQLDASKGSTSQGNWLYIRQINGSPLYDVQGAIDVDMAKYAAGYAAITWTATTTPDPVEGPSPAVGTASSTDQQATTQASAAATVATAVLSTASQPLQLGITLAQTAADVAANPKISAWVAARIPAQGSAPDLWFFRKGDGTWTSQVPADAEGIAFASQVTNAATLQFKPQLDFTEAEMRAANVEVHFGYRAGSGAFVNKGKVWPQ
;
A
#
# COMPACT_ATOMS: atom_id res chain seq x y z
N MET A 1 38.76 39.10 -28.36
CA MET A 1 38.07 38.83 -27.09
C MET A 1 36.94 37.84 -27.38
N ARG A 2 37.16 36.54 -27.11
CA ARG A 2 36.60 35.73 -25.99
C ARG A 2 35.09 35.44 -26.16
N PHE A 3 34.71 34.26 -26.69
CA PHE A 3 34.29 33.02 -25.98
C PHE A 3 33.04 33.23 -25.09
N LEU A 4 31.94 32.48 -25.30
CA LEU A 4 31.72 31.12 -24.77
C LEU A 4 30.24 30.67 -24.97
N VAL A 5 30.12 29.38 -25.28
CA VAL A 5 28.96 28.47 -25.30
C VAL A 5 28.06 28.55 -24.05
N VAL A 6 26.73 28.46 -24.21
CA VAL A 6 25.87 27.65 -23.33
C VAL A 6 24.75 27.00 -24.16
N LEU A 7 24.91 25.69 -24.41
CA LEU A 7 23.80 24.77 -24.63
C LEU A 7 22.91 24.79 -23.38
N CYS A 8 21.65 25.19 -23.48
CA CYS A 8 20.65 24.75 -22.52
C CYS A 8 20.07 23.43 -23.03
N LEU A 9 20.63 22.34 -22.49
CA LEU A 9 20.02 21.02 -22.47
C LEU A 9 18.53 21.17 -22.14
N SER A 10 17.71 20.61 -23.02
CA SER A 10 16.36 20.14 -22.73
C SER A 10 16.42 19.12 -21.58
N ALA A 11 16.41 19.61 -20.34
CA ALA A 11 16.06 18.82 -19.18
C ALA A 11 14.55 18.58 -19.24
N LEU A 12 14.16 17.51 -19.94
CA LEU A 12 12.91 16.82 -19.69
C LEU A 12 12.95 16.39 -18.22
N ALA A 13 12.43 17.22 -17.33
CA ALA A 13 12.05 16.79 -16.00
C ALA A 13 10.97 15.71 -16.21
N SER A 14 11.36 14.45 -16.03
CA SER A 14 10.41 13.36 -15.87
C SER A 14 9.52 13.75 -14.69
N LEU A 15 8.28 14.12 -14.96
CA LEU A 15 7.25 14.22 -13.93
C LEU A 15 7.18 12.85 -13.26
N ALA A 16 7.70 12.75 -12.04
CA ALA A 16 7.67 11.53 -11.26
C ALA A 16 6.22 11.07 -11.13
N HIS A 17 5.92 9.86 -11.58
CA HIS A 17 4.57 9.33 -11.55
C HIS A 17 4.18 9.15 -10.07
N ALA A 18 3.02 9.67 -9.65
CA ALA A 18 2.52 9.37 -8.32
C ALA A 18 2.18 7.88 -8.27
N ALA A 19 2.99 7.10 -7.56
CA ALA A 19 2.84 5.66 -7.50
C ALA A 19 1.50 5.29 -6.82
N ASN A 20 0.60 4.63 -7.55
CA ASN A 20 -0.73 4.23 -7.09
C ASN A 20 -0.74 2.70 -6.91
N PHE A 21 -0.11 2.22 -5.83
CA PHE A 21 -0.08 0.80 -5.53
C PHE A 21 -1.44 0.30 -5.05
N VAL A 22 -2.13 -0.45 -5.91
CA VAL A 22 -3.42 -1.07 -5.57
C VAL A 22 -3.20 -2.30 -4.69
N SER A 23 -3.92 -2.36 -3.56
CA SER A 23 -3.93 -3.57 -2.74
C SER A 23 -4.69 -4.69 -3.45
N LEU A 24 -4.02 -5.83 -3.66
CA LEU A 24 -4.66 -7.02 -4.24
C LEU A 24 -5.79 -7.57 -3.36
N HIS A 25 -5.81 -7.25 -2.07
CA HIS A 25 -6.87 -7.66 -1.15
C HIS A 25 -8.20 -6.93 -1.38
N GLN A 26 -8.20 -5.85 -2.16
CA GLN A 26 -9.43 -5.17 -2.59
C GLN A 26 -10.14 -5.90 -3.73
N SER A 27 -9.47 -6.85 -4.39
CA SER A 27 -10.11 -7.78 -5.30
C SER A 27 -10.84 -8.86 -4.51
N ALA A 28 -12.08 -9.15 -4.94
CA ALA A 28 -12.92 -10.14 -4.27
C ALA A 28 -12.35 -11.56 -4.42
N LEU A 29 -12.17 -12.24 -3.30
CA LEU A 29 -11.75 -13.65 -3.24
C LEU A 29 -13.00 -14.54 -3.22
N LYS A 30 -13.19 -15.34 -4.28
CA LYS A 30 -14.25 -16.35 -4.36
C LYS A 30 -13.75 -17.69 -3.87
N ILE A 31 -14.43 -18.25 -2.87
CA ILE A 31 -14.08 -19.51 -2.22
C ILE A 31 -15.21 -20.50 -2.46
N ALA A 32 -14.89 -21.65 -3.07
CA ALA A 32 -15.85 -22.72 -3.25
C ALA A 32 -16.18 -23.36 -1.89
N LEU A 33 -17.47 -23.55 -1.62
CA LEU A 33 -17.97 -24.26 -0.46
C LEU A 33 -18.16 -25.75 -0.83
N PRO A 34 -17.98 -26.68 0.13
CA PRO A 34 -18.23 -28.09 -0.10
C PRO A 34 -19.64 -28.30 -0.64
N PRO A 35 -19.81 -29.06 -1.74
CA PRO A 35 -21.12 -29.34 -2.26
C PRO A 35 -21.91 -30.18 -1.26
N ALA A 36 -23.24 -30.12 -1.34
CA ALA A 36 -24.08 -31.00 -0.53
C ALA A 36 -23.75 -32.48 -0.85
N ALA A 37 -23.84 -33.35 0.16
CA ALA A 37 -23.53 -34.77 -0.02
C ALA A 37 -24.34 -35.36 -1.18
N GLY A 38 -23.65 -35.96 -2.16
CA GLY A 38 -24.26 -36.51 -3.37
C GLY A 38 -24.49 -35.51 -4.50
N THR A 39 -24.00 -34.28 -4.40
CA THR A 39 -24.06 -33.25 -5.46
C THR A 39 -22.66 -32.80 -5.90
N TYR A 40 -22.57 -32.23 -7.10
CA TYR A 40 -21.36 -31.59 -7.63
C TYR A 40 -21.54 -30.07 -7.78
N ASP A 41 -22.64 -29.51 -7.27
CA ASP A 41 -22.96 -28.09 -7.37
C ASP A 41 -22.23 -27.32 -6.27
N TYR A 42 -21.18 -26.60 -6.65
CA TYR A 42 -20.43 -25.75 -5.74
C TYR A 42 -21.17 -24.42 -5.56
N THR A 43 -21.42 -24.06 -4.30
CA THR A 43 -21.76 -22.68 -3.94
C THR A 43 -20.47 -21.93 -3.60
N PHE A 44 -20.47 -20.61 -3.73
CA PHE A 44 -19.28 -19.81 -3.50
C PHE A 44 -19.56 -18.75 -2.43
N THR A 45 -18.65 -18.60 -1.48
CA THR A 45 -18.59 -17.42 -0.62
C THR A 45 -17.59 -16.42 -1.19
N THR A 46 -17.84 -15.13 -1.00
CA THR A 46 -16.98 -14.06 -1.49
C THR A 46 -16.49 -13.23 -0.32
N LYS A 47 -15.17 -13.06 -0.19
CA LYS A 47 -14.53 -12.28 0.87
C LYS A 47 -13.68 -11.17 0.25
N THR A 48 -13.74 -9.95 0.80
CA THR A 48 -12.97 -8.80 0.29
C THR A 48 -12.30 -8.04 1.45
N GLY A 49 -11.09 -7.56 1.22
CA GLY A 49 -10.21 -6.99 2.23
C GLY A 49 -9.47 -8.08 3.01
N PHE A 50 -8.20 -7.83 3.33
CA PHE A 50 -7.33 -8.79 4.01
C PHE A 50 -7.96 -9.30 5.30
N LYS A 51 -8.65 -8.41 6.03
CA LYS A 51 -9.33 -8.74 7.28
C LYS A 51 -10.26 -9.92 7.09
N GLN A 52 -11.14 -9.89 6.09
CA GLN A 52 -12.11 -10.96 5.88
C GLN A 52 -11.46 -12.18 5.22
N GLN A 53 -10.62 -11.92 4.20
CA GLN A 53 -9.97 -12.95 3.38
C GLN A 53 -9.10 -13.89 4.20
N TYR A 54 -8.39 -13.36 5.19
CA TYR A 54 -7.37 -14.10 5.93
C TYR A 54 -7.59 -14.10 7.44
N ALA A 55 -8.82 -13.86 7.92
CA ALA A 55 -9.15 -14.09 9.32
C ALA A 55 -8.66 -15.51 9.74
N PRO A 56 -7.98 -15.67 10.90
CA PRO A 56 -7.50 -16.95 11.40
C PRO A 56 -8.67 -17.84 11.88
N GLU A 57 -9.56 -18.16 10.96
CA GLU A 57 -10.72 -19.03 11.13
C GLU A 57 -10.34 -20.42 10.58
N GLY A 58 -10.38 -21.48 11.41
CA GLY A 58 -10.11 -22.84 10.96
C GLY A 58 -9.29 -23.72 11.92
N VAL A 59 -8.97 -24.94 11.48
CA VAL A 59 -8.17 -25.94 12.23
C VAL A 59 -6.68 -25.77 11.90
N SER A 60 -5.81 -25.95 12.91
CA SER A 60 -4.35 -25.93 12.74
C SER A 60 -3.90 -26.93 11.66
N GLY A 61 -3.02 -26.49 10.75
CA GLY A 61 -2.48 -27.32 9.65
C GLY A 61 -3.26 -27.24 8.32
N CYS A 62 -4.25 -26.34 8.23
CA CYS A 62 -5.00 -26.07 7.01
C CYS A 62 -4.62 -24.71 6.39
N ALA A 63 -5.02 -24.52 5.12
CA ALA A 63 -4.91 -23.22 4.48
C ALA A 63 -5.90 -22.21 5.10
N ILE A 64 -5.39 -21.15 5.73
CA ILE A 64 -6.19 -20.06 6.32
C ILE A 64 -6.83 -19.24 5.19
N GLY A 65 -8.10 -18.86 5.37
CA GLY A 65 -8.89 -18.14 4.38
C GLY A 65 -9.83 -19.01 3.54
N TYR A 66 -9.75 -20.34 3.65
CA TYR A 66 -10.76 -21.26 3.12
C TYR A 66 -11.79 -21.60 4.21
N ALA A 67 -12.99 -21.04 4.07
CA ALA A 67 -14.07 -21.21 5.02
C ALA A 67 -14.75 -22.57 4.85
N THR A 68 -14.10 -23.68 5.20
CA THR A 68 -14.73 -24.95 5.60
C THR A 68 -13.66 -25.96 6.04
N GLY A 69 -13.95 -26.74 7.08
CA GLY A 69 -13.06 -27.72 7.73
C GLY A 69 -12.54 -28.88 6.88
N GLY A 70 -11.81 -28.56 5.80
CA GLY A 70 -10.99 -29.48 5.03
C GLY A 70 -9.68 -28.77 4.65
N CYS A 71 -8.55 -29.35 5.03
CA CYS A 71 -7.24 -28.84 4.62
C CYS A 71 -7.05 -29.13 3.11
N ALA A 72 -6.88 -28.10 2.29
CA ALA A 72 -6.46 -28.29 0.89
C ALA A 72 -5.05 -28.90 0.80
N PHE A 73 -4.18 -28.61 1.77
CA PHE A 73 -2.85 -29.19 1.92
C PHE A 73 -2.58 -29.50 3.40
N PRO A 74 -2.46 -30.78 3.81
CA PRO A 74 -2.10 -31.11 5.19
C PRO A 74 -0.62 -30.80 5.44
N GLY A 75 -0.30 -29.95 6.43
CA GLY A 75 1.10 -29.84 6.92
C GLY A 75 1.59 -28.52 7.53
N GLY A 76 0.78 -27.46 7.60
CA GLY A 76 1.23 -26.16 8.13
C GLY A 76 0.23 -25.05 7.85
N GLY A 77 0.33 -23.91 8.53
CA GLY A 77 -0.55 -22.77 8.29
C GLY A 77 -0.27 -22.15 6.94
N SER A 78 -0.86 -22.65 5.86
CA SER A 78 -0.67 -22.05 4.54
C SER A 78 -1.71 -20.94 4.31
N LEU A 79 -1.38 -19.86 3.60
CA LEU A 79 -2.37 -18.90 3.09
C LEU A 79 -2.32 -19.03 1.57
N ALA A 80 -3.39 -19.54 0.96
CA ALA A 80 -3.52 -19.50 -0.49
C ALA A 80 -3.87 -18.08 -0.91
N LEU A 81 -3.08 -17.49 -1.80
CA LEU A 81 -3.46 -16.27 -2.50
C LEU A 81 -4.23 -16.73 -3.73
N PRO A 82 -5.56 -16.49 -3.78
CA PRO A 82 -6.36 -16.93 -4.92
C PRO A 82 -5.82 -16.35 -6.21
N GLU A 83 -6.10 -17.04 -7.32
CA GLU A 83 -5.91 -16.48 -8.64
C GLU A 83 -6.78 -15.23 -8.76
N PHE A 84 -6.14 -14.06 -8.82
CA PHE A 84 -6.86 -12.80 -8.98
C PHE A 84 -7.25 -12.64 -10.45
N THR A 85 -8.32 -13.33 -10.83
CA THR A 85 -8.83 -13.36 -12.20
C THR A 85 -9.82 -12.23 -12.44
N GLY A 86 -9.57 -11.44 -13.49
CA GLY A 86 -10.44 -10.32 -13.84
C GLY A 86 -9.78 -9.38 -14.83
N TYR A 87 -9.87 -9.72 -16.12
CA TYR A 87 -9.63 -8.82 -17.26
C TYR A 87 -8.32 -8.00 -17.22
N GLN A 88 -7.18 -8.70 -17.13
CA GLN A 88 -5.83 -8.15 -16.95
C GLN A 88 -5.71 -7.36 -15.64
N LEU A 89 -4.66 -7.60 -14.87
CA LEU A 89 -4.26 -6.65 -13.84
C LEU A 89 -3.99 -5.32 -14.55
N GLN A 90 -4.98 -4.44 -14.58
CA GLN A 90 -4.86 -3.13 -15.25
C GLN A 90 -3.80 -2.25 -14.59
N TYR A 91 -3.35 -2.67 -13.39
CA TYR A 91 -2.38 -1.98 -12.57
C TYR A 91 -0.98 -2.53 -12.80
N LYS A 92 -0.08 -1.65 -13.24
CA LYS A 92 1.36 -1.90 -13.25
C LYS A 92 1.99 -1.73 -11.86
N GLU A 93 1.22 -1.26 -10.88
CA GLU A 93 1.67 -1.01 -9.52
C GLU A 93 0.66 -1.62 -8.56
N PHE A 94 1.08 -2.63 -7.82
CA PHE A 94 0.22 -3.32 -6.88
C PHE A 94 1.00 -3.82 -5.67
N ARG A 95 0.26 -4.14 -4.61
CA ARG A 95 0.85 -4.56 -3.34
C ARG A 95 0.04 -5.66 -2.69
N ILE A 96 0.75 -6.41 -1.86
CA ILE A 96 0.20 -7.53 -1.11
C ILE A 96 0.75 -7.52 0.30
N TYR A 97 -0.09 -7.82 1.29
CA TYR A 97 0.33 -7.86 2.67
C TYR A 97 0.89 -9.24 3.01
N ILE A 98 2.15 -9.27 3.46
CA ILE A 98 2.79 -10.47 4.01
C ILE A 98 2.66 -10.39 5.53
N PRO A 99 1.92 -11.30 6.18
CA PRO A 99 1.66 -11.18 7.61
C PRO A 99 2.86 -11.58 8.47
N ALA A 100 2.78 -11.23 9.75
CA ALA A 100 3.69 -11.77 10.76
C ALA A 100 3.57 -13.30 10.82
N GLY A 101 4.65 -13.97 11.23
CA GLY A 101 4.69 -15.43 11.26
C GLY A 101 5.05 -16.06 9.91
N THR A 102 5.27 -15.30 8.83
CA THR A 102 5.57 -15.88 7.51
C THR A 102 6.94 -16.56 7.51
N ARG A 103 6.95 -17.86 7.18
CA ARG A 103 8.12 -18.74 7.06
C ARG A 103 8.61 -18.86 5.62
N SER A 104 7.67 -18.94 4.67
CA SER A 104 7.99 -18.96 3.25
C SER A 104 6.94 -18.19 2.46
N PHE A 105 7.36 -17.66 1.32
CA PHE A 105 6.48 -16.93 0.42
C PHE A 105 6.80 -17.27 -1.03
N MET A 106 5.77 -17.64 -1.77
CA MET A 106 5.83 -17.85 -3.21
C MET A 106 4.80 -16.94 -3.87
N PHE A 107 5.24 -16.18 -4.86
CA PHE A 107 4.38 -15.26 -5.58
C PHE A 107 4.75 -15.25 -7.05
N SER A 108 3.74 -15.37 -7.90
CA SER A 108 3.88 -15.48 -9.34
C SER A 108 2.71 -14.80 -10.06
N GLY A 109 2.85 -14.56 -11.35
CA GLY A 109 1.79 -14.05 -12.19
C GLY A 109 1.95 -14.49 -13.62
N TYR A 110 0.92 -14.29 -14.43
CA TYR A 110 0.89 -14.75 -15.80
C TYR A 110 1.07 -13.59 -16.78
N ALA A 111 2.19 -13.56 -17.51
CA ALA A 111 2.52 -12.52 -18.47
C ALA A 111 2.05 -12.87 -19.90
N PRO A 112 1.74 -11.86 -20.73
CA PRO A 112 1.51 -12.04 -22.16
C PRO A 112 2.62 -12.81 -22.89
N GLN A 113 2.23 -13.62 -23.86
CA GLN A 113 3.15 -14.36 -24.72
C GLN A 113 4.08 -13.39 -25.45
N ARG A 114 5.37 -13.76 -25.57
CA ARG A 114 6.38 -13.01 -26.34
C ARG A 114 6.61 -11.55 -25.86
N THR A 115 6.41 -11.27 -24.58
CA THR A 115 6.75 -9.97 -23.99
C THR A 115 7.87 -10.11 -22.96
N GLU A 116 8.90 -9.26 -23.08
CA GLU A 116 9.85 -9.01 -22.00
C GLU A 116 9.12 -8.25 -20.88
N SER A 117 9.24 -8.74 -19.66
CA SER A 117 8.65 -8.11 -18.49
C SER A 117 9.71 -7.91 -17.42
N ALA A 118 9.68 -6.75 -16.77
CA ALA A 118 10.59 -6.45 -15.66
C ALA A 118 9.81 -5.81 -14.53
N PHE A 119 10.17 -6.15 -13.30
CA PHE A 119 9.49 -5.73 -12.09
C PHE A 119 10.51 -5.26 -11.06
N ALA A 120 10.16 -4.21 -10.33
CA ALA A 120 10.86 -3.78 -9.12
C ALA A 120 10.00 -4.12 -7.91
N LEU A 121 10.59 -4.80 -6.95
CA LEU A 121 9.95 -5.27 -5.72
C LEU A 121 10.62 -4.66 -4.51
N ARG A 122 9.83 -4.28 -3.50
CA ARG A 122 10.38 -3.76 -2.24
C ARG A 122 9.45 -4.04 -1.07
N TYR A 123 10.05 -4.46 0.04
CA TYR A 123 9.33 -4.79 1.26
C TYR A 123 9.22 -3.57 2.18
N GLY A 124 8.02 -3.30 2.67
CA GLY A 124 7.69 -2.21 3.58
C GLY A 124 7.64 -0.80 2.99
N SER A 125 7.95 -0.64 1.70
CA SER A 125 7.85 0.64 0.99
C SER A 125 7.77 0.41 -0.51
N ALA A 126 7.28 1.41 -1.23
CA ALA A 126 7.28 1.41 -2.69
C ALA A 126 8.72 1.34 -3.26
N PRO A 127 8.95 0.60 -4.36
CA PRO A 127 10.16 0.68 -5.16
C PRO A 127 10.47 2.11 -5.58
N VAL A 128 11.75 2.47 -5.58
CA VAL A 128 12.23 3.78 -6.04
C VAL A 128 12.47 3.78 -7.55
N ARG A 129 12.75 2.62 -8.14
CA ARG A 129 12.95 2.42 -9.57
C ARG A 129 11.64 2.67 -10.32
N GLU A 130 11.68 3.61 -11.26
CA GLU A 130 10.56 3.86 -12.19
C GLU A 130 10.95 3.57 -13.64
N ALA A 131 12.23 3.78 -13.96
CA ALA A 131 12.73 3.64 -15.32
C ALA A 131 12.80 2.16 -15.73
N ALA A 132 12.36 1.89 -16.96
CA ALA A 132 12.53 0.60 -17.61
C ALA A 132 14.01 0.17 -17.61
N LEU A 133 14.24 -1.14 -17.60
CA LEU A 133 15.56 -1.72 -17.80
C LEU A 133 15.96 -1.61 -19.27
N GLY A 134 17.19 -1.17 -19.52
CA GLY A 134 17.81 -1.29 -20.84
C GLY A 134 18.27 -2.73 -21.10
N THR A 135 18.54 -3.08 -22.37
CA THR A 135 18.87 -4.46 -22.79
C THR A 135 20.03 -5.08 -21.99
N ALA A 136 21.11 -4.34 -21.75
CA ALA A 136 22.27 -4.85 -21.01
C ALA A 136 21.96 -5.08 -19.52
N GLU A 137 21.19 -4.17 -18.92
CA GLU A 137 20.78 -4.29 -17.52
C GLU A 137 19.81 -5.46 -17.33
N TYR A 138 18.85 -5.60 -18.25
CA TYR A 138 17.89 -6.70 -18.27
C TYR A 138 18.59 -8.06 -18.31
N ALA A 139 19.52 -8.25 -19.26
CA ALA A 139 20.29 -9.49 -19.38
C ALA A 139 21.13 -9.78 -18.13
N ASN A 140 21.67 -8.74 -17.47
CA ASN A 140 22.40 -8.90 -16.22
C ASN A 140 21.48 -9.31 -15.06
N VAL A 141 20.30 -8.70 -14.93
CA VAL A 141 19.31 -9.10 -13.92
C VAL A 141 18.91 -10.55 -14.14
N GLN A 142 18.61 -10.94 -15.38
CA GLN A 142 18.25 -12.31 -15.73
C GLN A 142 19.33 -13.33 -15.35
N ALA A 143 20.60 -13.01 -15.64
CA ALA A 143 21.72 -13.91 -15.37
C ALA A 143 22.05 -14.05 -13.87
N THR A 144 21.61 -13.09 -13.04
CA THR A 144 21.94 -13.03 -11.60
C THR A 144 20.73 -13.23 -10.70
N GLU A 145 19.60 -13.61 -11.27
CA GLU A 145 18.36 -13.76 -10.54
C GLU A 145 18.42 -14.95 -9.56
N HIS A 146 17.96 -14.71 -8.33
CA HIS A 146 17.92 -15.71 -7.26
C HIS A 146 16.52 -15.79 -6.66
N ILE A 147 15.58 -16.29 -7.46
CA ILE A 147 14.15 -16.36 -7.09
C ILE A 147 13.95 -17.11 -5.78
N ASP A 148 14.65 -18.23 -5.56
CA ASP A 148 14.48 -19.10 -4.39
C ASP A 148 14.98 -18.50 -3.06
N THR A 149 15.70 -17.37 -3.10
CA THR A 149 16.12 -16.62 -1.91
C THR A 149 15.55 -15.22 -1.87
N THR A 150 14.67 -14.87 -2.81
CA THR A 150 14.14 -13.51 -2.93
C THR A 150 13.31 -13.11 -1.72
N PHE A 151 12.56 -14.04 -1.11
CA PHE A 151 11.78 -13.72 0.09
C PHE A 151 12.67 -13.33 1.28
N SER A 152 13.72 -14.11 1.57
CA SER A 152 14.63 -13.80 2.68
C SER A 152 15.38 -12.49 2.44
N ARG A 153 15.80 -12.24 1.20
CA ARG A 153 16.46 -10.98 0.83
C ARG A 153 15.53 -9.78 0.97
N LEU A 154 14.30 -9.85 0.47
CA LEU A 154 13.31 -8.78 0.60
C LEU A 154 13.08 -8.38 2.06
N VAL A 155 13.03 -9.36 2.97
CA VAL A 155 12.83 -9.10 4.40
C VAL A 155 14.07 -8.50 5.05
N ASN A 156 15.27 -8.94 4.66
CA ASN A 156 16.55 -8.56 5.31
C ASN A 156 17.26 -7.37 4.65
N GLU A 157 16.85 -6.96 3.46
CA GLU A 157 17.39 -5.81 2.71
C GLU A 157 16.33 -4.69 2.61
N PRO A 158 15.75 -4.21 3.74
CA PRO A 158 14.70 -3.20 3.70
C PRO A 158 15.28 -1.91 3.11
N GLY A 159 14.79 -1.54 1.94
CA GLY A 159 15.24 -0.36 1.22
C GLY A 159 15.93 -0.62 -0.11
N ALA A 160 16.21 -1.88 -0.43
CA ALA A 160 16.66 -2.28 -1.75
C ALA A 160 15.46 -2.55 -2.68
N ASP A 161 15.61 -2.17 -3.95
CA ASP A 161 14.71 -2.61 -5.00
C ASP A 161 15.24 -3.94 -5.55
N HIS A 162 14.42 -4.98 -5.48
CA HIS A 162 14.71 -6.29 -6.04
C HIS A 162 14.13 -6.35 -7.44
N LEU A 163 15.00 -6.55 -8.43
CA LEU A 163 14.59 -6.64 -9.83
C LEU A 163 14.32 -8.09 -10.21
N VAL A 164 13.22 -8.30 -10.92
CA VAL A 164 12.78 -9.58 -11.49
C VAL A 164 12.51 -9.37 -12.97
N VAL A 165 12.92 -10.31 -13.81
CA VAL A 165 12.75 -10.23 -15.26
C VAL A 165 12.21 -11.55 -15.83
N HIS A 166 11.46 -11.49 -16.94
CA HIS A 166 10.88 -12.68 -17.56
C HIS A 166 10.66 -12.54 -19.06
N ASP A 167 11.06 -13.57 -19.80
CA ASP A 167 10.97 -13.64 -21.25
C ASP A 167 9.93 -14.67 -21.72
N GLY A 168 9.31 -14.40 -22.87
CA GLY A 168 8.54 -15.42 -23.61
C GLY A 168 7.10 -15.62 -23.14
N GLY A 169 6.66 -14.94 -22.08
CA GLY A 169 5.32 -15.05 -21.50
C GLY A 169 5.12 -16.29 -20.66
N GLY A 170 3.90 -16.47 -20.12
CA GLY A 170 3.62 -17.55 -19.17
C GLY A 170 3.84 -17.14 -17.72
N THR A 171 4.14 -18.10 -16.84
CA THR A 171 4.29 -17.85 -15.41
C THR A 171 5.61 -17.12 -15.10
N VAL A 172 5.49 -15.86 -14.69
CA VAL A 172 6.54 -15.05 -14.06
C VAL A 172 6.57 -15.40 -12.58
N ARG A 173 7.73 -15.75 -12.03
CA ARG A 173 7.90 -15.91 -10.58
C ARG A 173 8.52 -14.64 -10.01
N PHE A 174 7.81 -13.97 -9.12
CA PHE A 174 8.28 -12.73 -8.49
C PHE A 174 9.11 -13.01 -7.25
N VAL A 175 8.65 -13.95 -6.43
CA VAL A 175 9.26 -14.25 -5.14
C VAL A 175 9.16 -15.74 -4.90
N GLY A 176 10.25 -16.31 -4.42
CA GLY A 176 10.29 -17.65 -3.85
C GLY A 176 11.16 -17.66 -2.60
N GLY A 177 11.03 -18.74 -1.84
CA GLY A 177 11.97 -19.06 -0.78
C GLY A 177 11.41 -19.06 0.63
N GLN A 178 12.24 -19.58 1.52
CA GLN A 178 12.05 -19.54 2.97
C GLN A 178 12.77 -18.31 3.53
N LEU A 179 12.28 -17.79 4.65
CA LEU A 179 12.92 -16.67 5.35
C LEU A 179 14.33 -17.05 5.81
N ASP A 180 14.48 -18.25 6.39
CA ASP A 180 15.76 -18.83 6.76
C ASP A 180 15.69 -20.38 6.74
N ALA A 181 16.86 -21.01 6.75
CA ALA A 181 17.01 -22.47 6.74
C ALA A 181 16.58 -23.15 8.06
N SER A 182 16.35 -22.37 9.13
CA SER A 182 16.00 -22.85 10.47
C SER A 182 14.49 -22.77 10.75
N LYS A 183 13.66 -22.55 9.72
CA LYS A 183 12.21 -22.37 9.83
C LYS A 183 11.80 -21.18 10.71
N GLY A 184 12.64 -20.15 10.77
CA GLY A 184 12.25 -18.87 11.34
C GLY A 184 11.11 -18.23 10.56
N SER A 185 10.52 -17.21 11.17
CA SER A 185 9.33 -16.54 10.66
C SER A 185 9.41 -15.05 10.92
N THR A 186 8.77 -14.26 10.05
CA THR A 186 8.72 -12.80 10.19
C THR A 186 8.17 -12.43 11.56
N SER A 187 8.81 -11.44 12.20
CA SER A 187 8.35 -10.92 13.50
C SER A 187 7.18 -9.95 13.36
N GLN A 188 7.05 -9.32 12.19
CA GLN A 188 6.03 -8.32 11.86
C GLN A 188 5.49 -8.58 10.46
N GLY A 189 4.24 -8.16 10.23
CA GLY A 189 3.67 -8.14 8.88
C GLY A 189 3.96 -6.82 8.19
N ASN A 190 4.15 -6.87 6.88
CA ASN A 190 4.43 -5.69 6.06
C ASN A 190 3.93 -5.87 4.62
N TRP A 191 3.80 -4.75 3.92
CA TRP A 191 3.42 -4.71 2.51
C TRP A 191 4.62 -5.04 1.62
N LEU A 192 4.44 -5.97 0.68
CA LEU A 192 5.29 -6.12 -0.48
C LEU A 192 4.72 -5.27 -1.61
N TYR A 193 5.52 -4.35 -2.12
CA TYR A 193 5.19 -3.46 -3.22
C TYR A 193 5.84 -3.96 -4.51
N ILE A 194 5.08 -3.98 -5.60
CA ILE A 194 5.51 -4.52 -6.89
C ILE A 194 5.14 -3.52 -7.98
N ARG A 195 6.15 -3.06 -8.72
CA ARG A 195 6.00 -2.16 -9.86
C ARG A 195 6.54 -2.83 -11.12
N GLN A 196 5.71 -2.92 -12.15
CA GLN A 196 6.13 -3.35 -13.46
C GLN A 196 6.79 -2.18 -14.20
N ILE A 197 8.08 -2.33 -14.53
CA ILE A 197 8.91 -1.31 -15.19
C ILE A 197 9.15 -1.61 -16.67
N ASN A 198 9.02 -2.87 -17.11
CA ASN A 198 8.98 -3.25 -18.54
C ASN A 198 7.76 -4.13 -18.83
N GLY A 199 7.29 -4.09 -20.08
CA GLY A 199 6.28 -5.01 -20.59
C GLY A 199 4.83 -4.56 -20.49
N SER A 200 3.96 -5.48 -20.86
CA SER A 200 2.49 -5.32 -20.83
C SER A 200 1.92 -5.85 -19.52
N PRO A 201 0.76 -5.33 -19.06
CA PRO A 201 0.16 -5.76 -17.80
C PRO A 201 -0.08 -7.28 -17.75
N LEU A 202 0.01 -7.84 -16.54
CA LEU A 202 -0.19 -9.25 -16.28
C LEU A 202 -1.66 -9.65 -16.47
N TYR A 203 -1.92 -10.91 -16.80
CA TYR A 203 -3.26 -11.47 -16.85
C TYR A 203 -3.81 -11.79 -15.45
N ASP A 204 -2.97 -12.38 -14.60
CA ASP A 204 -3.29 -12.78 -13.24
C ASP A 204 -2.04 -12.72 -12.34
N VAL A 205 -2.30 -12.87 -11.03
CA VAL A 205 -1.29 -13.19 -10.02
C VAL A 205 -1.82 -14.26 -9.08
N GLN A 206 -0.91 -15.07 -8.55
CA GLN A 206 -1.19 -16.17 -7.64
C GLN A 206 -0.01 -16.36 -6.67
N GLY A 207 -0.26 -16.96 -5.52
CA GLY A 207 0.81 -17.24 -4.58
C GLY A 207 0.38 -18.08 -3.38
N ALA A 208 1.36 -18.36 -2.53
CA ALA A 208 1.18 -19.12 -1.31
C ALA A 208 2.12 -18.58 -0.23
N ILE A 209 1.61 -18.51 0.99
CA ILE A 209 2.38 -18.15 2.18
C ILE A 209 2.38 -19.36 3.11
N ASP A 210 3.51 -19.74 3.69
CA ASP A 210 3.54 -20.63 4.86
C ASP A 210 3.76 -19.79 6.11
N VAL A 211 2.98 -20.02 7.16
CA VAL A 211 3.04 -19.26 8.40
C VAL A 211 3.19 -20.14 9.64
N ASP A 212 3.88 -19.58 10.63
CA ASP A 212 3.75 -19.97 12.02
C ASP A 212 2.39 -19.49 12.55
N MET A 213 1.47 -20.44 12.77
CA MET A 213 0.09 -20.14 13.16
C MET A 213 -0.03 -19.30 14.43
N ALA A 214 0.84 -19.52 15.43
CA ALA A 214 0.75 -18.79 16.70
C ALA A 214 1.16 -17.33 16.50
N LYS A 215 2.28 -17.10 15.80
CA LYS A 215 2.73 -15.74 15.47
C LYS A 215 1.78 -15.04 14.49
N TYR A 216 1.22 -15.78 13.55
CA TYR A 216 0.24 -15.26 12.61
C TYR A 216 -1.01 -14.77 13.33
N ALA A 217 -1.62 -15.60 14.19
CA ALA A 217 -2.82 -15.23 14.92
C ALA A 217 -2.58 -14.00 15.84
N ALA A 218 -1.44 -13.98 16.55
CA ALA A 218 -1.05 -12.86 17.39
C ALA A 218 -0.83 -11.58 16.58
N GLY A 219 -0.08 -11.68 15.46
CA GLY A 219 0.18 -10.55 14.58
C GLY A 219 -1.08 -10.03 13.89
N TYR A 220 -1.97 -10.93 13.46
CA TYR A 220 -3.26 -10.58 12.86
C TYR A 220 -4.14 -9.79 13.84
N ALA A 221 -4.21 -10.22 15.10
CA ALA A 221 -4.97 -9.51 16.13
C ALA A 221 -4.41 -8.10 16.43
N ALA A 222 -3.11 -7.89 16.19
CA ALA A 222 -2.43 -6.61 16.37
C ALA A 222 -2.50 -5.69 15.14
N ILE A 223 -3.03 -6.14 14.00
CA ILE A 223 -3.16 -5.31 12.79
C ILE A 223 -4.07 -4.13 13.08
N THR A 224 -3.59 -2.93 12.74
CA THR A 224 -4.43 -1.75 12.63
C THR A 224 -5.06 -1.74 11.24
N TRP A 225 -6.38 -1.61 11.19
CA TRP A 225 -7.16 -1.75 9.96
C TRP A 225 -7.53 -0.38 9.37
N THR A 226 -7.58 -0.30 8.04
CA THR A 226 -8.18 0.84 7.35
C THR A 226 -9.67 0.94 7.69
N ALA A 227 -10.17 2.18 7.78
CA ALA A 227 -11.58 2.44 8.05
C ALA A 227 -12.41 2.36 6.75
N THR A 228 -12.47 1.17 6.13
CA THR A 228 -13.26 0.88 4.93
C THR A 228 -14.23 -0.28 5.17
N THR A 229 -15.16 -0.51 4.24
CA THR A 229 -16.04 -1.68 4.26
C THR A 229 -15.31 -3.00 3.98
N THR A 230 -14.12 -2.91 3.38
CA THR A 230 -13.21 -4.01 3.02
C THR A 230 -11.83 -3.77 3.64
N PRO A 231 -11.68 -3.91 4.97
CA PRO A 231 -10.50 -3.43 5.67
C PRO A 231 -9.22 -4.17 5.28
N ASP A 232 -8.17 -3.40 5.04
CA ASP A 232 -6.79 -3.84 4.87
C ASP A 232 -5.92 -3.34 6.02
N PRO A 233 -4.72 -3.88 6.23
CA PRO A 233 -3.74 -3.28 7.13
C PRO A 233 -3.43 -1.84 6.73
N VAL A 234 -3.28 -0.94 7.69
CA VAL A 234 -2.77 0.41 7.43
C VAL A 234 -1.32 0.36 6.93
N GLU A 235 -0.84 1.46 6.34
CA GLU A 235 0.56 1.58 5.94
C GLU A 235 1.51 1.58 7.13
N GLY A 236 2.57 0.78 7.01
CA GLY A 236 3.61 0.61 8.04
C GLY A 236 3.66 -0.81 8.60
N PRO A 237 4.74 -1.16 9.30
CA PRO A 237 4.86 -2.46 9.95
C PRO A 237 3.81 -2.60 11.06
N SER A 238 3.10 -3.74 11.10
CA SER A 238 2.22 -4.04 12.25
C SER A 238 3.04 -4.45 13.48
N PRO A 239 2.65 -4.07 14.71
CA PRO A 239 3.42 -4.35 15.92
C PRO A 239 3.58 -5.85 16.19
N ALA A 240 4.74 -6.23 16.74
CA ALA A 240 4.97 -7.57 17.30
C ALA A 240 4.61 -7.59 18.79
N VAL A 241 4.09 -8.71 19.34
CA VAL A 241 3.95 -8.90 20.79
C VAL A 241 4.28 -10.32 21.27
N GLY A 242 5.32 -10.43 22.14
CA GLY A 242 5.64 -11.48 23.15
C GLY A 242 6.32 -12.77 22.65
N THR A 243 7.44 -13.29 23.20
CA THR A 243 7.91 -13.38 24.61
C THR A 243 9.43 -13.15 24.74
N ALA A 244 9.84 -12.60 25.88
CA ALA A 244 11.24 -12.35 26.23
C ALA A 244 12.10 -13.63 26.29
N SER A 245 13.34 -13.52 25.79
CA SER A 245 14.53 -14.11 26.41
C SER A 245 15.71 -13.15 26.18
N SER A 246 16.35 -12.80 27.28
CA SER A 246 17.46 -11.86 27.42
C SER A 246 18.75 -12.33 26.75
N THR A 247 19.40 -11.47 25.97
CA THR A 247 20.74 -10.94 26.29
C THR A 247 21.04 -9.74 25.40
N ASP A 248 21.75 -8.78 25.99
CA ASP A 248 22.00 -7.43 25.53
C ASP A 248 22.56 -7.30 24.10
N GLN A 249 22.06 -6.33 23.35
CA GLN A 249 22.88 -5.19 22.94
C GLN A 249 22.00 -3.94 22.73
N GLN A 250 22.27 -2.97 23.59
CA GLN A 250 21.70 -1.64 23.65
C GLN A 250 22.09 -0.84 22.39
N ALA A 251 21.13 -0.63 21.50
CA ALA A 251 21.12 0.52 20.60
C ALA A 251 19.98 1.43 21.05
N THR A 252 20.33 2.57 21.64
CA THR A 252 19.37 3.63 21.97
C THR A 252 18.82 4.23 20.69
N THR A 253 17.72 3.67 20.17
CA THR A 253 16.90 4.35 19.17
C THR A 253 15.86 5.17 19.93
N GLN A 254 16.14 6.46 20.05
CA GLN A 254 15.22 7.46 20.56
C GLN A 254 13.94 7.41 19.71
N ALA A 255 12.80 7.13 20.36
CA ALA A 255 11.49 7.10 19.72
C ALA A 255 11.20 8.46 19.06
N SER A 256 11.10 8.48 17.74
CA SER A 256 10.64 9.65 17.00
C SER A 256 9.14 9.82 17.25
N ALA A 257 8.74 10.93 17.87
CA ALA A 257 7.34 11.28 18.07
C ALA A 257 6.69 11.58 16.71
N ALA A 258 5.63 10.87 16.33
CA ALA A 258 4.97 11.06 15.04
C ALA A 258 4.34 12.45 14.89
N ALA A 259 4.33 13.00 13.67
CA ALA A 259 3.68 14.27 13.34
C ALA A 259 2.18 14.29 13.71
N THR A 260 1.71 15.37 14.35
CA THR A 260 0.32 15.51 14.84
C THR A 260 -0.46 16.59 14.07
N VAL A 261 -1.79 16.48 14.05
CA VAL A 261 -2.69 17.45 13.42
C VAL A 261 -3.72 17.94 14.43
N ALA A 262 -3.89 19.26 14.49
CA ALA A 262 -4.95 19.92 15.25
C ALA A 262 -5.80 20.79 14.32
N THR A 263 -7.11 20.86 14.58
CA THR A 263 -8.06 21.60 13.74
C THR A 263 -8.95 22.50 14.59
N ALA A 264 -9.23 23.70 14.09
CA ALA A 264 -10.18 24.65 14.66
C ALA A 264 -11.10 25.23 13.56
N VAL A 265 -12.34 25.58 13.92
CA VAL A 265 -13.23 26.36 13.04
C VAL A 265 -12.93 27.85 13.24
N LEU A 266 -12.66 28.56 12.15
CA LEU A 266 -12.25 29.97 12.15
C LEU A 266 -13.37 30.92 11.66
N SER A 267 -14.35 30.40 10.93
CA SER A 267 -15.49 31.17 10.40
C SER A 267 -16.56 31.41 11.45
N THR A 268 -17.25 32.55 11.36
CA THR A 268 -18.45 32.84 12.16
C THR A 268 -19.71 32.21 11.56
N ALA A 269 -20.78 32.13 12.35
CA ALA A 269 -22.07 31.63 11.86
C ALA A 269 -22.53 32.38 10.60
N SER A 270 -23.13 31.65 9.66
CA SER A 270 -23.60 32.15 8.35
C SER A 270 -22.50 32.61 7.37
N GLN A 271 -21.22 32.44 7.70
CA GLN A 271 -20.11 32.55 6.73
C GLN A 271 -19.71 31.17 6.20
N PRO A 272 -19.13 31.10 4.99
CA PRO A 272 -18.57 29.85 4.48
C PRO A 272 -17.54 29.28 5.48
N LEU A 273 -17.61 27.96 5.70
CA LEU A 273 -16.81 27.28 6.71
C LEU A 273 -15.32 27.46 6.41
N GLN A 274 -14.59 28.06 7.34
CA GLN A 274 -13.14 28.18 7.28
C GLN A 274 -12.53 27.35 8.40
N LEU A 275 -11.60 26.46 8.04
CA LEU A 275 -10.86 25.66 9.01
C LEU A 275 -9.46 26.23 9.21
N GLY A 276 -8.93 26.11 10.42
CA GLY A 276 -7.52 26.30 10.75
C GLY A 276 -6.92 24.94 11.07
N ILE A 277 -6.08 24.42 10.18
CA ILE A 277 -5.42 23.12 10.33
C ILE A 277 -3.95 23.40 10.67
N THR A 278 -3.49 22.89 11.82
CA THR A 278 -2.10 22.99 12.26
C THR A 278 -1.45 21.61 12.19
N LEU A 279 -0.41 21.49 11.36
CA LEU A 279 0.44 20.31 11.24
C LEU A 279 1.74 20.54 12.02
N ALA A 280 1.96 19.75 13.07
CA ALA A 280 3.20 19.77 13.83
C ALA A 280 4.10 18.60 13.39
N GLN A 281 5.37 18.89 13.11
CA GLN A 281 6.35 17.94 12.58
C GLN A 281 7.63 17.96 13.41
N THR A 282 8.34 16.83 13.46
CA THR A 282 9.61 16.77 14.16
C THR A 282 10.72 17.49 13.38
N ALA A 283 11.75 17.95 14.08
CA ALA A 283 12.93 18.53 13.42
C ALA A 283 13.61 17.54 12.47
N ALA A 284 13.56 16.24 12.79
CA ALA A 284 14.08 15.18 11.93
C ALA A 284 13.26 15.05 10.64
N ASP A 285 11.92 15.07 10.73
CA ASP A 285 11.03 15.00 9.56
C ASP A 285 11.20 16.23 8.64
N VAL A 286 11.35 17.42 9.24
CA VAL A 286 11.57 18.67 8.51
C VAL A 286 12.92 18.65 7.80
N ALA A 287 13.97 18.18 8.45
CA ALA A 287 15.30 18.06 7.86
C ALA A 287 15.35 17.03 6.73
N ALA A 288 14.66 15.90 6.89
CA ALA A 288 14.57 14.86 5.87
C ALA A 288 13.70 15.27 4.67
N ASN A 289 12.73 16.15 4.89
CA ASN A 289 11.72 16.51 3.90
C ASN A 289 11.55 18.04 3.82
N PRO A 290 12.42 18.76 3.08
CA PRO A 290 12.42 20.22 3.07
C PRO A 290 11.18 20.84 2.42
N LYS A 291 10.40 20.05 1.68
CA LYS A 291 9.17 20.45 0.99
C LYS A 291 8.04 19.48 1.30
N ILE A 292 6.82 20.01 1.45
CA ILE A 292 5.61 19.20 1.55
C ILE A 292 4.50 19.75 0.66
N SER A 293 3.59 18.87 0.27
CA SER A 293 2.30 19.22 -0.34
C SER A 293 1.18 18.75 0.58
N ALA A 294 0.06 19.45 0.62
CA ALA A 294 -1.07 19.16 1.50
C ALA A 294 -2.38 19.13 0.70
N TRP A 295 -3.28 18.23 1.09
CA TRP A 295 -4.58 18.01 0.47
C TRP A 295 -5.68 18.18 1.50
N VAL A 296 -6.77 18.78 1.05
CA VAL A 296 -8.02 18.91 1.81
C VAL A 296 -9.12 18.32 0.96
N ALA A 297 -9.89 17.40 1.51
CA ALA A 297 -10.98 16.76 0.79
C ALA A 297 -12.28 16.81 1.61
N ALA A 298 -13.41 17.02 0.93
CA ALA A 298 -14.74 16.85 1.48
C ALA A 298 -15.29 15.48 1.03
N ARG A 299 -15.81 14.71 1.97
CA ARG A 299 -16.47 13.43 1.76
C ARG A 299 -17.93 13.57 2.14
N ILE A 300 -18.82 13.17 1.25
CA ILE A 300 -20.23 12.90 1.58
C ILE A 300 -20.33 11.39 1.77
N PRO A 301 -20.54 10.91 3.02
CA PRO A 301 -20.65 9.49 3.28
C PRO A 301 -21.83 8.87 2.53
N ALA A 302 -21.65 7.62 2.11
CA ALA A 302 -22.65 6.76 1.52
C ALA A 302 -23.95 6.77 2.35
N GLN A 303 -25.09 6.97 1.68
CA GLN A 303 -26.42 6.80 2.26
C GLN A 303 -27.15 5.69 1.51
N GLY A 304 -27.44 4.59 2.22
CA GLY A 304 -28.06 3.41 1.62
C GLY A 304 -27.12 2.72 0.63
N SER A 305 -27.54 2.63 -0.64
CA SER A 305 -26.78 1.98 -1.72
C SER A 305 -25.88 2.92 -2.53
N ALA A 306 -25.90 4.23 -2.25
CA ALA A 306 -25.04 5.19 -2.94
C ALA A 306 -23.59 5.12 -2.41
N PRO A 307 -22.56 5.17 -3.28
CA PRO A 307 -21.16 5.21 -2.85
C PRO A 307 -20.81 6.55 -2.20
N ASP A 308 -19.70 6.58 -1.46
CA ASP A 308 -19.12 7.83 -0.96
C ASP A 308 -18.78 8.77 -2.13
N LEU A 309 -19.05 10.06 -1.96
CA LEU A 309 -18.61 11.08 -2.89
C LEU A 309 -17.45 11.87 -2.28
N TRP A 310 -16.35 11.94 -3.02
CA TRP A 310 -15.15 12.66 -2.61
C TRP A 310 -14.93 13.87 -3.51
N PHE A 311 -14.60 15.00 -2.90
CA PHE A 311 -14.26 16.25 -3.57
C PHE A 311 -12.96 16.78 -2.98
N PHE A 312 -11.98 17.08 -3.83
CA PHE A 312 -10.68 17.62 -3.41
C PHE A 312 -10.64 19.13 -3.64
N ARG A 313 -10.24 19.88 -2.61
CA ARG A 313 -10.09 21.33 -2.68
C ARG A 313 -8.70 21.67 -3.19
N LYS A 314 -8.63 22.30 -4.35
CA LYS A 314 -7.38 22.78 -4.95
C LYS A 314 -6.94 24.10 -4.33
N GLY A 315 -5.65 24.41 -4.46
CA GLY A 315 -5.08 25.68 -3.98
C GLY A 315 -5.62 26.93 -4.69
N ASP A 316 -6.21 26.78 -5.87
CA ASP A 316 -6.91 27.86 -6.60
C ASP A 316 -8.33 28.14 -6.08
N GLY A 317 -8.79 27.40 -5.07
CA GLY A 317 -10.12 27.57 -4.50
C GLY A 317 -11.24 26.88 -5.30
N THR A 318 -10.93 25.94 -6.20
CA THR A 318 -11.93 25.13 -6.90
C THR A 318 -11.95 23.68 -6.41
N TRP A 319 -13.03 22.95 -6.72
CA TRP A 319 -13.20 21.54 -6.35
C TRP A 319 -13.06 20.61 -7.56
N THR A 320 -12.59 19.39 -7.32
CA THR A 320 -12.64 18.28 -8.28
C THR A 320 -13.12 17.00 -7.61
N SER A 321 -13.97 16.23 -8.29
CA SER A 321 -14.47 14.94 -7.81
C SER A 321 -13.69 13.73 -8.34
N GLN A 322 -12.83 13.95 -9.33
CA GLN A 322 -11.93 12.93 -9.86
C GLN A 322 -10.54 13.14 -9.27
N VAL A 323 -9.92 12.05 -8.78
CA VAL A 323 -8.49 12.00 -8.46
C VAL A 323 -7.76 11.82 -9.80
N PRO A 324 -7.07 12.84 -10.33
CA PRO A 324 -6.32 12.69 -11.57
C PRO A 324 -5.12 11.77 -11.33
N ALA A 325 -4.54 11.23 -12.41
CA ALA A 325 -3.28 10.49 -12.33
C ALA A 325 -2.14 11.33 -11.71
N ASP A 326 -2.25 12.66 -11.78
CA ASP A 326 -1.38 13.61 -11.09
C ASP A 326 -2.02 14.09 -9.77
N ALA A 327 -1.56 13.53 -8.65
CA ALA A 327 -2.00 13.93 -7.32
C ALA A 327 -1.58 15.37 -6.97
N GLU A 328 -0.49 15.89 -7.55
CA GLU A 328 0.01 17.23 -7.25
C GLU A 328 -0.91 18.32 -7.82
N GLY A 329 -1.49 18.07 -8.99
CA GLY A 329 -2.47 18.96 -9.63
C GLY A 329 -3.75 19.20 -8.81
N ILE A 330 -3.98 18.41 -7.75
CA ILE A 330 -5.12 18.56 -6.83
C ILE A 330 -4.73 18.93 -5.40
N ALA A 331 -3.45 19.24 -5.15
CA ALA A 331 -3.00 19.68 -3.84
C ALA A 331 -3.65 21.04 -3.48
N PHE A 332 -4.07 21.16 -2.22
CA PHE A 332 -4.50 22.43 -1.64
C PHE A 332 -3.31 23.39 -1.47
N ALA A 333 -2.16 22.85 -1.08
CA ALA A 333 -0.89 23.56 -1.04
C ALA A 333 0.19 22.65 -1.61
N SER A 334 0.94 23.11 -2.60
CA SER A 334 1.96 22.31 -3.30
C SER A 334 3.36 22.81 -2.98
N GLN A 335 4.28 21.88 -2.68
CA GLN A 335 5.72 22.13 -2.49
C GLN A 335 6.03 23.32 -1.55
N VAL A 336 5.23 23.49 -0.50
CA VAL A 336 5.47 24.49 0.53
C VAL A 336 6.71 24.12 1.33
N THR A 337 7.47 25.13 1.76
CA THR A 337 8.65 24.91 2.60
C THR A 337 8.23 24.25 3.90
N ASN A 338 8.87 23.13 4.23
CA ASN A 338 8.55 22.40 5.44
C ASN A 338 9.04 23.15 6.69
N ALA A 339 8.29 23.04 7.77
CA ALA A 339 8.60 23.66 9.06
C ALA A 339 8.05 22.79 10.19
N ALA A 340 8.60 22.97 11.40
CA ALA A 340 8.15 22.26 12.59
C ALA A 340 6.66 22.51 12.88
N THR A 341 6.10 23.62 12.40
CA THR A 341 4.67 23.92 12.45
C THR A 341 4.24 24.55 11.14
N LEU A 342 3.22 23.98 10.51
CA LEU A 342 2.59 24.50 9.31
C LEU A 342 1.10 24.76 9.57
N GLN A 343 0.59 25.86 9.04
CA GLN A 343 -0.82 26.22 9.15
C GLN A 343 -1.47 26.30 7.77
N PHE A 344 -2.60 25.62 7.63
CA PHE A 344 -3.43 25.64 6.44
C PHE A 344 -4.80 26.20 6.80
N LYS A 345 -5.33 27.07 5.92
CA LYS A 345 -6.61 27.75 6.15
C LYS A 345 -7.59 27.53 4.98
N PRO A 346 -8.03 26.29 4.72
CA PRO A 346 -9.00 26.06 3.64
C PRO A 346 -10.32 26.75 3.99
N GLN A 347 -10.77 27.60 3.07
CA GLN A 347 -12.14 28.11 3.05
C GLN A 347 -12.96 27.21 2.15
N LEU A 348 -14.05 26.69 2.70
CA LEU A 348 -15.04 25.88 2.00
C LEU A 348 -16.14 26.80 1.47
N ASP A 349 -16.92 26.32 0.50
CA ASP A 349 -17.89 27.16 -0.21
C ASP A 349 -19.28 27.20 0.48
N PHE A 350 -19.47 26.36 1.51
CA PHE A 350 -20.72 26.21 2.25
C PHE A 350 -20.53 26.55 3.73
N THR A 351 -21.59 27.00 4.38
CA THR A 351 -21.59 27.28 5.82
C THR A 351 -21.50 25.98 6.64
N GLU A 352 -21.12 26.09 7.92
CA GLU A 352 -21.07 24.94 8.83
C GLU A 352 -22.41 24.20 8.91
N ALA A 353 -23.52 24.94 8.95
CA ALA A 353 -24.86 24.37 9.06
C ALA A 353 -25.25 23.55 7.82
N GLU A 354 -24.95 24.05 6.62
CA GLU A 354 -25.22 23.35 5.36
C GLU A 354 -24.37 22.09 5.23
N MET A 355 -23.09 22.17 5.60
CA MET A 355 -22.17 21.03 5.59
C MET A 355 -22.63 19.93 6.55
N ARG A 356 -23.09 20.29 7.76
CA ARG A 356 -23.66 19.33 8.72
C ARG A 356 -24.98 18.73 8.23
N ALA A 357 -25.86 19.53 7.62
CA ALA A 357 -27.13 19.03 7.08
C ALA A 357 -26.91 17.98 5.97
N ALA A 358 -25.83 18.11 5.21
CA ALA A 358 -25.42 17.15 4.18
C ALA A 358 -24.50 16.03 4.69
N ASN A 359 -24.25 15.94 6.01
CA ASN A 359 -23.34 14.98 6.63
C ASN A 359 -21.91 15.00 6.06
N VAL A 360 -21.42 16.17 5.63
CA VAL A 360 -20.09 16.29 5.01
C VAL A 360 -19.00 16.11 6.06
N GLU A 361 -17.99 15.31 5.74
CA GLU A 361 -16.74 15.15 6.49
C GLU A 361 -15.59 15.81 5.73
N VAL A 362 -14.72 16.55 6.40
CA VAL A 362 -13.51 17.12 5.83
C VAL A 362 -12.30 16.32 6.30
N HIS A 363 -11.45 15.93 5.37
CA HIS A 363 -10.24 15.16 5.58
C HIS A 363 -9.00 15.96 5.21
N PHE A 364 -7.90 15.69 5.89
CA PHE A 364 -6.59 16.30 5.63
C PHE A 364 -5.51 15.23 5.43
N GLY A 365 -4.59 15.49 4.53
CA GLY A 365 -3.37 14.70 4.39
C GLY A 365 -2.26 15.53 3.76
N TYR A 366 -1.04 15.04 3.84
CA TYR A 366 0.11 15.69 3.23
C TYR A 366 1.11 14.67 2.71
N ARG A 367 1.99 15.10 1.81
CA ARG A 367 3.06 14.31 1.22
C ARG A 367 4.34 15.11 1.35
N ALA A 368 5.36 14.49 1.89
CA ALA A 368 6.71 15.04 1.84
C ALA A 368 7.30 14.88 0.42
N GLY A 369 8.16 15.79 -0.02
CA GLY A 369 8.66 15.82 -1.41
C GLY A 369 9.22 14.50 -1.96
N SER A 370 9.73 13.60 -1.10
CA SER A 370 10.19 12.24 -1.45
C SER A 370 9.40 11.11 -0.77
N GLY A 371 8.37 11.45 0.02
CA GLY A 371 7.65 10.54 0.90
C GLY A 371 6.31 10.05 0.37
N ALA A 372 5.75 9.06 1.05
CA ALA A 372 4.38 8.60 0.87
C ALA A 372 3.36 9.66 1.33
N PHE A 373 2.14 9.59 0.79
CA PHE A 373 1.04 10.41 1.28
C PHE A 373 0.64 9.97 2.69
N VAL A 374 0.76 10.89 3.64
CA VAL A 374 0.35 10.72 5.03
C VAL A 374 -1.08 11.22 5.18
N ASN A 375 -2.02 10.30 5.23
CA ASN A 375 -3.42 10.60 5.53
C ASN A 375 -3.57 10.88 7.04
N LYS A 376 -4.11 12.04 7.41
CA LYS A 376 -4.38 12.42 8.79
C LYS A 376 -5.85 12.24 9.19
N GLY A 377 -6.66 11.68 8.28
CA GLY A 377 -8.03 11.30 8.53
C GLY A 377 -8.98 12.50 8.55
N LYS A 378 -10.12 12.31 9.22
CA LYS A 378 -11.13 13.33 9.38
C LYS A 378 -10.63 14.43 10.31
N VAL A 379 -10.71 15.67 9.85
CA VAL A 379 -10.36 16.87 10.61
C VAL A 379 -11.58 17.71 11.00
N TRP A 380 -12.74 17.46 10.38
CA TRP A 380 -14.02 18.09 10.73
C TRP A 380 -15.21 17.27 10.19
N PRO A 381 -16.38 17.23 10.85
CA PRO A 381 -16.57 17.60 12.25
C PRO A 381 -15.77 16.65 13.16
N GLN A 382 -15.25 17.18 14.27
CA GLN A 382 -14.50 16.39 15.27
C GLN A 382 -15.38 15.39 16.00
#